data_AF-A0A2E5NTN5-F1
#
_entry.id   AF-A0A2E5NTN5-F1
#
_cell.length_a   1.000
_cell.length_b   1.000
_cell.length_c   1.000
_cell.angle_alpha   90.00
_cell.angle_beta   90.00
_cell.angle_gamma   90.00
#
_symmetry.space_group_name_H-M   'P 1'
#
loop_
_entity.id
_entity.type
_entity.pdbx_description
1 polymer ?
#
loop_
_entity_poly.entity_id
_entity_poly.type
_entity_poly.pdbx_seq_one_letter_code
_entity_poly.pdbx_strand_id
1 'polypeptide(L)'
;MRFPGRRLWRTRSADRRLFSPGDQSGTRLGTDDGFRAVIDTRGAIEVAGRNYVVDWWIGGDDKWYAPSSEVAVRQTRPSAAPVVVTRMRVHGADVVTTTWAAQADGSQGPAVVVEVSNETAVPVAVAVAVRAASGDQIRHMTVDGWRLIADGHAAVVVDRKPGRYALVDATKDLWDEVSGGRAMVQSPGPVQCRTGSAAGALVVPLPHRSTMRFAVPAGDLMDNPAVVLPSSDRVVAGWSSRLDRAATVELPDTATPQRMLVDLLLAEPEPAGVVELARWGLETEASIRLAALDLGAGSEPLRAAAAFWTLTRCREAFDGVGAVSLDDLVRSAGDDPAALESLVSLASLFDATGDQLAADDVRRQVSARGAAAIGFSYAPAPKGDPDTCPAAGLRRVAGLAVRPSADGLDLLPALVPDVWLGRPVEVHGLATPVGRLGFALRWHGNRPALLWQLERHDGVEGEVVLRVPGLDTAFSSTSVSGEVLLAVPATAST
;
A
#
# COMPACT_ATOMS: atom_id res chain seq x y z
N MET A 1 37.89 7.76 -1.57
CA MET A 1 36.63 7.53 -2.30
C MET A 1 35.47 7.93 -1.40
N ARG A 2 34.80 9.05 -1.70
CA ARG A 2 33.67 9.59 -0.92
C ARG A 2 32.39 9.37 -1.73
N PHE A 3 31.42 8.66 -1.17
CA PHE A 3 30.07 8.61 -1.72
C PHE A 3 29.35 9.94 -1.41
N PRO A 4 28.65 10.56 -2.38
CA PRO A 4 27.91 11.78 -2.13
C PRO A 4 26.66 11.49 -1.28
N GLY A 5 26.48 12.27 -0.23
CA GLY A 5 25.39 12.15 0.74
C GLY A 5 24.02 12.31 0.08
N ARG A 6 23.16 11.32 0.34
CA ARG A 6 21.71 11.44 0.16
C ARG A 6 21.22 12.57 1.08
N ARG A 7 20.92 13.74 0.52
CA ARG A 7 20.16 14.76 1.23
C ARG A 7 18.74 14.20 1.40
N LEU A 8 18.46 13.72 2.61
CA LEU A 8 17.12 13.44 3.09
C LEU A 8 16.31 14.74 2.93
N TRP A 9 15.35 14.75 2.02
CA TRP A 9 14.34 15.77 1.95
C TRP A 9 13.53 15.70 3.25
N ARG A 10 13.91 16.50 4.25
CA ARG A 10 13.01 16.83 5.35
C ARG A 10 11.87 17.65 4.75
N THR A 11 10.76 16.99 4.41
CA THR A 11 9.48 17.67 4.25
C THR A 11 9.12 18.28 5.59
N ARG A 12 9.37 19.59 5.74
CA ARG A 12 8.74 20.38 6.79
C ARG A 12 7.23 20.20 6.62
N SER A 13 6.60 19.73 7.69
CA SER A 13 5.16 19.83 7.95
C SER A 13 4.61 21.17 7.45
N ALA A 14 4.00 21.16 6.26
CA ALA A 14 3.23 22.25 5.71
C ALA A 14 1.94 21.64 5.15
N ASP A 15 0.82 22.06 5.74
CA ASP A 15 -0.57 21.72 5.42
C ASP A 15 -0.93 20.23 5.29
N ARG A 16 -1.14 19.58 6.45
CA ARG A 16 -2.02 18.40 6.58
C ARG A 16 -3.47 18.83 6.28
N ARG A 17 -3.83 19.00 5.00
CA ARG A 17 -5.17 18.59 4.57
C ARG A 17 -5.07 17.11 4.23
N LEU A 18 -5.10 16.29 5.27
CA LEU A 18 -5.40 14.88 5.12
C LEU A 18 -6.82 14.80 4.55
N PHE A 19 -6.99 13.92 3.57
CA PHE A 19 -8.29 13.58 3.00
C PHE A 19 -9.30 13.33 4.12
N SER A 20 -10.54 13.81 3.94
CA SER A 20 -11.62 13.40 4.85
C SER A 20 -11.78 11.87 4.73
N PRO A 21 -11.72 11.08 5.82
CA PRO A 21 -11.69 9.61 5.78
C PRO A 21 -12.95 8.91 5.24
N GLY A 22 -13.88 9.63 4.61
CA GLY A 22 -15.24 9.14 4.32
C GLY A 22 -15.56 8.78 2.87
N ASP A 23 -14.71 9.07 1.88
CA ASP A 23 -15.09 8.99 0.45
C ASP A 23 -14.10 8.19 -0.44
N GLN A 24 -13.35 7.26 0.14
CA GLN A 24 -12.32 6.49 -0.58
C GLN A 24 -12.90 5.37 -1.46
N SER A 25 -13.63 5.73 -2.51
CA SER A 25 -14.03 4.80 -3.57
C SER A 25 -12.95 4.73 -4.67
N GLY A 26 -11.82 4.06 -4.42
CA GLY A 26 -10.78 3.93 -5.44
C GLY A 26 -9.53 3.14 -5.03
N THR A 27 -8.64 2.89 -6.00
CA THR A 27 -7.35 2.24 -5.78
C THR A 27 -6.27 3.28 -5.50
N ARG A 28 -5.48 3.10 -4.43
CA ARG A 28 -4.32 3.96 -4.15
C ARG A 28 -3.16 3.60 -5.08
N LEU A 29 -2.52 4.63 -5.61
CA LEU A 29 -1.30 4.55 -6.40
C LEU A 29 -0.15 5.21 -5.65
N GLY A 30 1.05 4.67 -5.79
CA GLY A 30 2.23 5.28 -5.19
C GLY A 30 3.55 4.70 -5.66
N THR A 31 4.61 5.36 -5.22
CA THR A 31 6.01 5.04 -5.46
C THR A 31 6.64 4.49 -4.18
N ASP A 32 7.93 4.16 -4.23
CA ASP A 32 8.62 3.59 -3.07
C ASP A 32 8.61 4.47 -1.82
N ASP A 33 8.52 5.78 -2.01
CA ASP A 33 8.45 6.79 -0.96
C ASP A 33 7.02 7.21 -0.59
N GLY A 34 6.01 6.51 -1.13
CA GLY A 34 4.65 6.53 -0.60
C GLY A 34 3.55 6.87 -1.61
N PHE A 35 2.38 7.20 -1.04
CA PHE A 35 1.14 7.49 -1.74
C PHE A 35 1.22 8.72 -2.65
N ARG A 36 0.59 8.64 -3.82
CA ARG A 36 0.58 9.69 -4.85
C ARG A 36 -0.80 10.11 -5.30
N ALA A 37 -1.72 9.17 -5.47
CA ALA A 37 -3.04 9.45 -6.01
C ALA A 37 -4.04 8.33 -5.71
N VAL A 38 -5.32 8.66 -5.78
CA VAL A 38 -6.40 7.68 -5.89
C VAL A 38 -6.85 7.64 -7.36
N ILE A 39 -7.04 6.44 -7.89
CA ILE A 39 -7.79 6.24 -9.13
C ILE A 39 -9.16 5.67 -8.78
N ASP A 40 -10.22 6.33 -9.24
CA ASP A 40 -11.59 5.87 -9.01
C ASP A 40 -11.89 4.60 -9.86
N THR A 41 -13.09 4.06 -9.68
CA THR A 41 -13.53 2.84 -10.41
C THR A 41 -13.71 3.03 -11.92
N ARG A 42 -13.64 4.28 -12.41
CA ARG A 42 -13.82 4.65 -13.83
C ARG A 42 -12.54 5.18 -14.48
N GLY A 43 -11.48 5.38 -13.71
CA GLY A 43 -10.17 5.81 -14.19
C GLY A 43 -9.90 7.31 -14.05
N ALA A 44 -10.73 8.06 -13.32
CA ALA A 44 -10.41 9.43 -12.95
C ALA A 44 -9.35 9.44 -11.84
N ILE A 45 -8.46 10.42 -11.88
CA ILE A 45 -7.26 10.47 -11.04
C ILE A 45 -7.32 11.68 -10.14
N GLU A 46 -7.30 11.42 -8.83
CA GLU A 46 -7.21 12.43 -7.78
C GLU A 46 -5.81 12.41 -7.18
N VAL A 47 -5.03 13.46 -7.39
CA VAL A 47 -3.64 13.52 -6.92
C VAL A 47 -3.57 14.04 -5.49
N ALA A 48 -2.77 13.38 -4.67
CA ALA A 48 -2.52 13.78 -3.30
C ALA A 48 -2.03 15.23 -3.21
N GLY A 49 -2.70 16.05 -2.40
CA GLY A 49 -2.35 17.46 -2.20
C GLY A 49 -2.66 18.38 -3.39
N ARG A 50 -3.44 17.93 -4.38
CA ARG A 50 -3.92 18.74 -5.50
C ARG A 50 -5.43 18.98 -5.38
N ASN A 51 -5.86 20.12 -5.92
CA ASN A 51 -7.24 20.63 -5.92
C ASN A 51 -8.01 20.26 -7.20
N TYR A 52 -7.49 19.32 -7.98
CA TYR A 52 -8.02 18.96 -9.29
C TYR A 52 -8.06 17.47 -9.51
N VAL A 53 -8.94 17.06 -10.41
CA VAL A 53 -9.08 15.71 -10.93
C VAL A 53 -8.70 15.70 -12.39
N VAL A 54 -8.00 14.65 -12.81
CA VAL A 54 -7.66 14.39 -14.20
C VAL A 54 -8.54 13.26 -14.74
N ASP A 55 -9.14 13.48 -15.91
CA ASP A 55 -10.00 12.53 -16.60
C ASP A 55 -9.52 12.35 -18.06
N TRP A 56 -10.01 11.30 -18.72
CA TRP A 56 -9.67 10.99 -20.10
C TRP A 56 -10.94 10.65 -20.89
N TRP A 57 -11.13 11.32 -22.03
CA TRP A 57 -12.28 11.10 -22.91
C TRP A 57 -11.82 10.66 -24.28
N ILE A 58 -12.63 9.84 -24.93
CA ILE A 58 -12.31 9.31 -26.26
C ILE A 58 -13.32 9.85 -27.27
N GLY A 59 -12.82 10.57 -28.27
CA GLY A 59 -13.58 10.93 -29.45
C GLY A 59 -13.47 9.82 -30.49
N GLY A 60 -14.57 9.10 -30.71
CA GLY A 60 -14.71 8.15 -31.79
C GLY A 60 -15.24 8.80 -33.07
N ASP A 61 -15.53 7.97 -34.09
CA ASP A 61 -16.14 8.41 -35.35
C ASP A 61 -17.64 8.78 -35.18
N ASP A 62 -18.34 8.27 -34.15
CA ASP A 62 -19.76 8.59 -33.90
C ASP A 62 -19.96 9.73 -32.90
N LYS A 63 -19.34 9.61 -31.72
CA LYS A 63 -19.57 10.46 -30.56
C LYS A 63 -18.33 10.49 -29.66
N TRP A 64 -18.43 11.26 -28.58
CA TRP A 64 -17.48 11.22 -27.49
C TRP A 64 -17.92 10.24 -26.39
N TYR A 65 -16.94 9.60 -25.77
CA TYR A 65 -17.08 8.63 -24.70
C TYR A 65 -16.34 9.14 -23.46
N ALA A 66 -17.03 9.19 -22.32
CA ALA A 66 -16.42 9.48 -21.02
C ALA A 66 -16.54 8.25 -20.10
N PRO A 67 -15.44 7.79 -19.47
CA PRO A 67 -15.49 6.63 -18.58
C PRO A 67 -16.50 6.78 -17.43
N SER A 68 -16.75 8.01 -16.98
CA SER A 68 -17.71 8.33 -15.93
C SER A 68 -19.18 8.10 -16.34
N SER A 69 -19.51 8.16 -17.63
CA SER A 69 -20.89 8.01 -18.13
C SER A 69 -21.12 6.70 -18.90
N GLU A 70 -20.07 6.06 -19.41
CA GLU A 70 -20.21 4.83 -20.19
C GLU A 70 -20.51 3.61 -19.29
N VAL A 71 -21.44 2.76 -19.72
CA VAL A 71 -21.80 1.53 -18.97
C VAL A 71 -20.70 0.47 -19.11
N ALA A 72 -20.07 0.38 -20.28
CA ALA A 72 -19.11 -0.66 -20.64
C ALA A 72 -17.66 -0.30 -20.24
N VAL A 73 -17.48 0.07 -18.97
CA VAL A 73 -16.17 0.34 -18.36
C VAL A 73 -15.85 -0.77 -17.36
N ARG A 74 -14.66 -1.37 -17.49
CA ARG A 74 -14.19 -2.44 -16.63
C ARG A 74 -12.78 -2.15 -16.16
N GLN A 75 -12.56 -2.31 -14.86
CA GLN A 75 -11.28 -2.02 -14.23
C GLN A 75 -10.76 -3.24 -13.49
N THR A 76 -9.46 -3.48 -13.59
CA THR A 76 -8.77 -4.57 -12.91
C THR A 76 -7.41 -4.10 -12.42
N ARG A 77 -6.90 -4.75 -11.37
CA ARG A 77 -5.49 -4.66 -10.96
C ARG A 77 -4.88 -6.04 -11.25
N PRO A 78 -4.05 -6.20 -12.30
CA PRO A 78 -3.62 -7.54 -12.73
C PRO A 78 -2.65 -8.26 -11.76
N SER A 79 -1.91 -7.51 -10.93
CA SER A 79 -0.91 -8.06 -10.00
C SER A 79 -1.04 -7.46 -8.60
N ALA A 80 -0.12 -7.77 -7.70
CA ALA A 80 -0.03 -7.12 -6.39
C ALA A 80 0.42 -5.66 -6.49
N ALA A 81 1.17 -5.27 -7.54
CA ALA A 81 1.62 -3.89 -7.72
C ALA A 81 0.42 -2.94 -7.91
N PRO A 82 0.54 -1.65 -7.52
CA PRO A 82 -0.52 -0.66 -7.67
C PRO A 82 -0.56 -0.15 -9.13
N VAL A 83 -0.87 -1.06 -10.05
CA VAL A 83 -1.03 -0.82 -11.49
C VAL A 83 -2.44 -1.22 -11.88
N VAL A 84 -3.20 -0.25 -12.37
CA VAL A 84 -4.62 -0.40 -12.67
C VAL A 84 -4.85 -0.37 -14.18
N VAL A 85 -5.60 -1.33 -14.69
CA VAL A 85 -5.98 -1.39 -16.10
C VAL A 85 -7.48 -1.11 -16.20
N THR A 86 -7.85 -0.03 -16.91
CA THR A 86 -9.24 0.32 -17.21
C THR A 86 -9.47 0.11 -18.71
N ARG A 87 -10.52 -0.64 -19.07
CA ARG A 87 -10.92 -0.85 -20.47
C ARG A 87 -12.30 -0.26 -20.67
N MET A 88 -12.43 0.63 -21.66
CA MET A 88 -13.70 1.23 -22.06
C MET A 88 -14.01 0.82 -23.50
N ARG A 89 -15.22 0.34 -23.73
CA ARG A 89 -15.70 -0.01 -25.07
C ARG A 89 -15.87 1.27 -25.91
N VAL A 90 -15.17 1.34 -27.03
CA VAL A 90 -15.24 2.42 -28.02
C VAL A 90 -15.34 1.77 -29.40
N HIS A 91 -16.46 1.96 -30.09
CA HIS A 91 -16.67 1.45 -31.46
C HIS A 91 -16.16 0.03 -31.75
N GLY A 92 -16.90 -0.98 -31.30
CA GLY A 92 -16.62 -2.38 -31.64
C GLY A 92 -15.38 -3.00 -30.96
N ALA A 93 -14.54 -2.20 -30.31
CA ALA A 93 -13.33 -2.64 -29.60
C ALA A 93 -13.10 -1.78 -28.34
N ASP A 94 -11.93 -1.85 -27.71
CA ASP A 94 -11.67 -1.10 -26.48
C ASP A 94 -10.59 -0.03 -26.67
N VAL A 95 -10.70 1.04 -25.89
CA VAL A 95 -9.55 1.83 -25.48
C VAL A 95 -9.16 1.42 -24.08
N VAL A 96 -7.87 1.16 -23.89
CA VAL A 96 -7.33 0.60 -22.65
C VAL A 96 -6.38 1.61 -22.03
N THR A 97 -6.61 1.96 -20.77
CA THR A 97 -5.66 2.73 -19.98
C THR A 97 -4.97 1.83 -18.97
N THR A 98 -3.64 1.93 -18.91
CA THR A 98 -2.84 1.36 -17.82
C THR A 98 -2.30 2.51 -17.00
N THR A 99 -2.64 2.55 -15.71
CA THR A 99 -2.32 3.66 -14.81
C THR A 99 -1.45 3.18 -13.66
N TRP A 100 -0.36 3.89 -13.39
CA TRP A 100 0.58 3.59 -12.29
C TRP A 100 1.23 4.87 -11.78
N ALA A 101 1.89 4.82 -10.62
CA ALA A 101 2.75 5.91 -10.16
C ALA A 101 4.22 5.54 -10.34
N ALA A 102 5.05 6.50 -10.73
CA ALA A 102 6.47 6.29 -10.92
C ALA A 102 7.29 7.55 -10.60
N GLN A 103 8.55 7.35 -10.27
CA GLN A 103 9.54 8.41 -10.13
C GLN A 103 10.12 8.73 -11.51
N ALA A 104 10.12 10.00 -11.91
CA ALA A 104 10.82 10.44 -13.10
C ALA A 104 12.33 10.43 -12.87
N ASP A 105 13.08 10.13 -13.92
CA ASP A 105 14.53 10.23 -13.92
C ASP A 105 14.98 11.67 -13.57
N GLY A 106 16.06 11.80 -12.81
CA GLY A 106 16.59 13.10 -12.39
C GLY A 106 15.79 13.75 -11.26
N SER A 107 15.55 15.06 -11.36
CA SER A 107 15.00 15.88 -10.27
C SER A 107 13.52 16.27 -10.45
N GLN A 108 12.82 15.73 -11.45
CA GLN A 108 11.46 16.15 -11.79
C GLN A 108 10.37 15.55 -10.89
N GLY A 109 10.75 14.61 -10.03
CA GLY A 109 9.86 14.07 -9.00
C GLY A 109 8.92 12.96 -9.52
N PRO A 110 7.98 12.53 -8.67
CA PRO A 110 7.05 11.47 -9.01
C PRO A 110 5.86 12.00 -9.82
N ALA A 111 5.28 11.11 -10.61
CA ALA A 111 4.06 11.37 -11.37
C ALA A 111 3.16 10.12 -11.41
N VAL A 112 1.86 10.34 -11.57
CA VAL A 112 0.95 9.29 -12.04
C VAL A 112 1.03 9.25 -13.55
N VAL A 113 1.27 8.08 -14.12
CA VAL A 113 1.37 7.86 -15.56
C VAL A 113 0.14 7.09 -16.01
N VAL A 114 -0.44 7.53 -17.13
CA VAL A 114 -1.49 6.81 -17.84
C VAL A 114 -0.99 6.52 -19.24
N GLU A 115 -0.85 5.24 -19.55
CA GLU A 115 -0.66 4.79 -20.93
C GLU A 115 -2.01 4.43 -21.55
N VAL A 116 -2.36 5.11 -22.63
CA VAL A 116 -3.59 4.90 -23.38
C VAL A 116 -3.27 4.11 -24.65
N SER A 117 -3.90 2.96 -24.82
CA SER A 117 -3.79 2.08 -25.99
C SER A 117 -5.10 2.09 -26.78
N ASN A 118 -5.01 2.41 -28.07
CA ASN A 118 -6.12 2.30 -28.99
C ASN A 118 -6.17 0.90 -29.62
N GLU A 119 -6.98 0.00 -29.08
CA GLU A 119 -7.19 -1.34 -29.64
C GLU A 119 -8.28 -1.37 -30.72
N THR A 120 -8.87 -0.23 -31.06
CA THR A 120 -9.89 -0.13 -32.11
C THR A 120 -9.29 -0.21 -33.51
N ALA A 121 -10.14 -0.43 -34.51
CA ALA A 121 -9.73 -0.48 -35.91
C ALA A 121 -9.49 0.90 -36.53
N VAL A 122 -9.91 1.98 -35.87
CA VAL A 122 -9.89 3.35 -36.39
C VAL A 122 -9.08 4.27 -35.49
N PRO A 123 -8.52 5.38 -36.00
CA PRO A 123 -7.94 6.43 -35.16
C PRO A 123 -9.00 7.01 -34.21
N VAL A 124 -8.58 7.41 -33.01
CA VAL A 124 -9.44 8.10 -32.04
C VAL A 124 -8.78 9.41 -31.59
N ALA A 125 -9.56 10.32 -31.04
CA ALA A 125 -9.02 11.47 -30.30
C ALA A 125 -9.04 11.16 -28.80
N VAL A 126 -7.96 11.46 -28.09
CA VAL A 126 -7.88 11.36 -26.63
C VAL A 126 -7.87 12.76 -26.05
N ALA A 127 -8.90 13.15 -25.31
CA ALA A 127 -8.90 14.38 -24.53
C ALA A 127 -8.44 14.07 -23.10
N VAL A 128 -7.33 14.66 -22.67
CA VAL A 128 -6.89 14.60 -21.27
C VAL A 128 -7.37 15.87 -20.59
N ALA A 129 -8.37 15.73 -19.72
CA ALA A 129 -9.12 16.82 -19.12
C ALA A 129 -8.72 17.05 -17.66
N VAL A 130 -8.64 18.31 -17.25
CA VAL A 130 -8.38 18.74 -15.87
C VAL A 130 -9.52 19.65 -15.43
N ARG A 131 -10.10 19.34 -14.27
CA ARG A 131 -11.17 20.10 -13.64
C ARG A 131 -10.96 20.17 -12.14
N ALA A 132 -11.55 21.16 -11.49
CA ALA A 132 -11.53 21.24 -10.03
C ALA A 132 -12.12 19.95 -9.40
N ALA A 133 -11.51 19.51 -8.30
CA ALA A 133 -12.09 18.45 -7.48
C ALA A 133 -13.36 18.94 -6.79
N SER A 134 -14.18 18.02 -6.30
CA SER A 134 -15.43 18.37 -5.63
C SER A 134 -15.16 19.23 -4.40
N GLY A 135 -15.74 20.43 -4.34
CA GLY A 135 -15.51 21.39 -3.25
C GLY A 135 -14.22 22.21 -3.34
N ASP A 136 -13.37 21.94 -4.35
CA ASP A 136 -12.14 22.67 -4.61
C ASP A 136 -12.30 23.70 -5.74
N GLN A 137 -11.21 24.43 -6.03
CA GLN A 137 -11.22 25.53 -6.99
C GLN A 137 -9.97 25.52 -7.85
N ILE A 138 -10.12 25.67 -9.17
CA ILE A 138 -9.06 26.09 -10.09
C ILE A 138 -9.38 27.49 -10.59
N ARG A 139 -8.47 28.45 -10.35
CA ARG A 139 -8.70 29.86 -10.72
C ARG A 139 -7.99 30.25 -12.01
N HIS A 140 -6.90 29.59 -12.34
CA HIS A 140 -6.11 29.90 -13.51
C HIS A 140 -5.79 28.64 -14.31
N MET A 141 -6.03 28.69 -15.62
CA MET A 141 -5.69 27.62 -16.55
C MET A 141 -4.90 28.18 -17.72
N THR A 142 -3.79 27.54 -18.06
CA THR A 142 -3.00 27.85 -19.25
C THR A 142 -2.54 26.59 -19.96
N VAL A 143 -2.19 26.75 -21.23
CA VAL A 143 -1.54 25.70 -22.03
C VAL A 143 -0.11 26.14 -22.31
N ASP A 144 0.83 25.23 -22.08
CA ASP A 144 2.24 25.41 -22.41
C ASP A 144 2.71 24.23 -23.28
N GLY A 145 2.45 24.34 -24.57
CA GLY A 145 2.78 23.33 -25.59
C GLY A 145 2.06 22.00 -25.37
N TRP A 146 2.73 21.09 -24.65
CA TRP A 146 2.32 19.72 -24.33
C TRP A 146 1.77 19.61 -22.89
N ARG A 147 1.69 20.74 -22.19
CA ARG A 147 1.33 20.81 -20.79
C ARG A 147 0.05 21.60 -20.59
N LEU A 148 -0.76 21.13 -19.65
CA LEU A 148 -1.87 21.87 -19.10
C LEU A 148 -1.48 22.32 -17.70
N ILE A 149 -1.54 23.63 -17.44
CA ILE A 149 -1.11 24.24 -16.19
C ILE A 149 -2.35 24.72 -15.44
N ALA A 150 -2.50 24.27 -14.19
CA ALA A 150 -3.57 24.68 -13.28
C ALA A 150 -2.96 25.43 -12.08
N ASP A 151 -3.41 26.66 -11.84
CA ASP A 151 -2.93 27.53 -10.75
C ASP A 151 -1.39 27.58 -10.65
N GLY A 152 -0.72 27.69 -11.80
CA GLY A 152 0.74 27.78 -11.90
C GLY A 152 1.50 26.45 -11.77
N HIS A 153 0.82 25.31 -11.64
CA HIS A 153 1.44 23.99 -11.55
C HIS A 153 1.11 23.15 -12.78
N ALA A 154 2.08 22.38 -13.28
CA ALA A 154 1.82 21.38 -14.30
C ALA A 154 0.77 20.37 -13.78
N ALA A 155 -0.42 20.39 -14.37
CA ALA A 155 -1.48 19.45 -14.04
C ALA A 155 -1.36 18.19 -14.89
N VAL A 156 -1.06 18.35 -16.18
CA VAL A 156 -0.89 17.23 -17.12
C VAL A 156 0.23 17.54 -18.08
N VAL A 157 1.01 16.51 -18.44
CA VAL A 157 2.00 16.53 -19.53
C VAL A 157 1.70 15.36 -20.46
N VAL A 158 1.54 15.61 -21.77
CA VAL A 158 1.36 14.55 -22.78
C VAL A 158 2.66 14.26 -23.54
N ASP A 159 2.87 13.02 -23.96
CA ASP A 159 4.08 12.59 -24.70
C ASP A 159 4.08 12.96 -26.20
N ARG A 160 2.96 13.47 -26.70
CA ARG A 160 2.72 13.78 -28.12
C ARG A 160 2.04 15.12 -28.27
N LYS A 161 2.21 15.74 -29.43
CA LYS A 161 1.70 17.09 -29.70
C LYS A 161 0.16 17.07 -29.69
N PRO A 162 -0.50 17.90 -28.85
CA PRO A 162 -1.94 18.07 -28.95
C PRO A 162 -2.32 18.64 -30.32
N GLY A 163 -3.38 18.09 -30.92
CA GLY A 163 -3.96 18.60 -32.15
C GLY A 163 -4.99 19.70 -31.90
N ARG A 164 -5.63 19.69 -30.74
CA ARG A 164 -6.58 20.72 -30.29
C ARG A 164 -6.49 20.96 -28.79
N TYR A 165 -7.04 22.09 -28.38
CA TYR A 165 -6.98 22.62 -27.03
C TYR A 165 -8.34 23.19 -26.62
N ALA A 166 -8.73 23.00 -25.37
CA ALA A 166 -9.91 23.66 -24.80
C ALA A 166 -9.56 24.21 -23.42
N LEU A 167 -9.88 25.48 -23.17
CA LEU A 167 -9.86 26.09 -21.85
C LEU A 167 -11.21 26.79 -21.63
N VAL A 168 -11.80 26.60 -20.46
CA VAL A 168 -13.10 27.19 -20.10
C VAL A 168 -13.04 27.82 -18.72
N ASP A 169 -13.86 28.85 -18.50
CA ASP A 169 -14.20 29.35 -17.17
C ASP A 169 -15.56 28.79 -16.73
N ALA A 170 -16.12 29.31 -15.63
CA ALA A 170 -17.42 28.89 -15.10
C ALA A 170 -18.62 29.13 -16.02
N THR A 171 -18.48 29.85 -17.13
CA THR A 171 -19.59 30.15 -18.04
C THR A 171 -19.85 29.04 -19.06
N LYS A 172 -18.89 28.12 -19.21
CA LYS A 172 -18.96 27.02 -20.18
C LYS A 172 -18.65 25.70 -19.50
N ASP A 173 -19.26 24.64 -20.01
CA ASP A 173 -18.90 23.28 -19.65
C ASP A 173 -17.76 22.75 -20.55
N LEU A 174 -16.74 22.14 -19.94
CA LEU A 174 -15.57 21.65 -20.69
C LEU A 174 -15.93 20.44 -21.57
N TRP A 175 -16.78 19.55 -21.08
CA TRP A 175 -17.21 18.39 -21.84
C TRP A 175 -17.97 18.82 -23.09
N ASP A 176 -18.90 19.78 -22.97
CA ASP A 176 -19.63 20.32 -24.11
C ASP A 176 -18.70 21.02 -25.11
N GLU A 177 -17.68 21.75 -24.63
CA GLU A 177 -16.71 22.44 -25.50
C GLU A 177 -15.88 21.46 -26.35
N VAL A 178 -15.44 20.36 -25.74
CA VAL A 178 -14.67 19.32 -26.43
C VAL A 178 -15.58 18.47 -27.31
N SER A 179 -16.66 17.92 -26.74
CA SER A 179 -17.56 16.99 -27.44
C SER A 179 -18.35 17.65 -28.57
N GLY A 180 -18.65 18.95 -28.43
CA GLY A 180 -19.27 19.77 -29.47
C GLY A 180 -18.29 20.28 -30.54
N GLY A 181 -17.02 19.86 -30.53
CA GLY A 181 -16.04 20.19 -31.57
C GLY A 181 -15.52 21.63 -31.54
N ARG A 182 -15.69 22.35 -30.42
CA ARG A 182 -15.26 23.75 -30.27
C ARG A 182 -13.82 23.91 -29.79
N ALA A 183 -13.13 22.80 -29.48
CA ALA A 183 -11.70 22.79 -29.19
C ALA A 183 -10.88 23.40 -30.35
N MET A 184 -10.01 24.34 -29.99
CA MET A 184 -9.24 25.19 -30.90
C MET A 184 -7.97 24.48 -31.39
N VAL A 185 -7.56 24.73 -32.64
CA VAL A 185 -6.30 24.19 -33.19
C VAL A 185 -5.08 24.94 -32.66
N GLN A 186 -5.21 26.24 -32.46
CA GLN A 186 -4.18 27.06 -31.82
C GLN A 186 -4.39 27.04 -30.31
N SER A 187 -3.29 27.08 -29.56
CA SER A 187 -3.35 27.19 -28.10
C SER A 187 -4.15 28.44 -27.71
N PRO A 188 -5.22 28.30 -26.91
CA PRO A 188 -5.98 29.44 -26.43
C PRO A 188 -5.12 30.30 -25.49
N GLY A 189 -5.53 31.56 -25.32
CA GLY A 189 -4.97 32.42 -24.29
C GLY A 189 -5.32 31.91 -22.88
N PRO A 190 -4.61 32.39 -21.84
CA PRO A 190 -4.88 32.04 -20.45
C PRO A 190 -6.34 32.30 -20.04
N VAL A 191 -6.91 31.41 -19.25
CA VAL A 191 -8.24 31.59 -18.64
C VAL A 191 -8.10 31.94 -17.16
N GLN A 192 -8.88 32.92 -16.70
CA GLN A 192 -9.02 33.28 -15.30
C GLN A 192 -10.47 33.15 -14.87
N CYS A 193 -10.73 32.37 -13.82
CA CYS A 193 -12.05 32.12 -13.29
C CYS A 193 -12.12 32.51 -11.82
N ARG A 194 -12.86 33.59 -11.50
CA ARG A 194 -12.97 34.09 -10.12
C ARG A 194 -13.72 33.15 -9.19
N THR A 195 -14.65 32.36 -9.71
CA THR A 195 -15.43 31.39 -8.93
C THR A 195 -14.69 30.08 -8.70
N GLY A 196 -13.53 29.87 -9.35
CA GLY A 196 -12.71 28.68 -9.17
C GLY A 196 -13.14 27.48 -10.02
N SER A 197 -13.90 27.67 -11.09
CA SER A 197 -14.36 26.56 -11.95
C SER A 197 -13.63 26.54 -13.30
N ALA A 198 -12.39 27.05 -13.37
CA ALA A 198 -11.62 26.92 -14.60
C ALA A 198 -11.31 25.45 -14.88
N ALA A 199 -11.36 25.07 -16.16
CA ALA A 199 -11.06 23.71 -16.59
C ALA A 199 -10.41 23.73 -17.98
N GLY A 200 -9.76 22.64 -18.35
CA GLY A 200 -9.12 22.55 -19.67
C GLY A 200 -8.84 21.13 -20.12
N ALA A 201 -8.59 20.97 -21.42
CA ALA A 201 -8.24 19.70 -22.02
C ALA A 201 -7.20 19.85 -23.13
N LEU A 202 -6.30 18.89 -23.21
CA LEU A 202 -5.43 18.66 -24.36
C LEU A 202 -6.00 17.51 -25.19
N VAL A 203 -6.26 17.73 -26.48
CA VAL A 203 -6.83 16.71 -27.37
C VAL A 203 -5.73 16.19 -28.30
N VAL A 204 -5.37 14.92 -28.13
CA VAL A 204 -4.28 14.26 -28.84
C VAL A 204 -4.85 13.22 -29.82
N PRO A 205 -4.52 13.27 -31.12
CA PRO A 205 -4.89 12.21 -32.05
C PRO A 205 -4.10 10.94 -31.77
N LEU A 206 -4.79 9.80 -31.70
CA LEU A 206 -4.20 8.49 -31.43
C LEU A 206 -4.58 7.49 -32.53
N PRO A 207 -3.65 7.15 -33.44
CA PRO A 207 -3.87 6.14 -34.47
C PRO A 207 -4.33 4.79 -33.91
N HIS A 208 -5.02 3.99 -34.72
CA HIS A 208 -5.32 2.59 -34.38
C HIS A 208 -4.04 1.83 -34.05
N ARG A 209 -4.14 0.88 -33.09
CA ARG A 209 -3.03 0.02 -32.63
C ARG A 209 -1.79 0.80 -32.18
N SER A 210 -1.99 2.00 -31.66
CA SER A 210 -0.90 2.83 -31.13
C SER A 210 -1.17 3.22 -29.69
N THR A 211 -0.11 3.63 -29.01
CA THR A 211 -0.15 4.06 -27.62
C THR A 211 0.35 5.49 -27.46
N MET A 212 -0.18 6.17 -26.45
CA MET A 212 0.34 7.44 -25.95
C MET A 212 0.40 7.41 -24.43
N ARG A 213 1.22 8.28 -23.85
CA ARG A 213 1.29 8.49 -22.41
C ARG A 213 0.96 9.93 -22.06
N PHE A 214 0.28 10.08 -20.93
CA PHE A 214 0.27 11.33 -20.21
C PHE A 214 0.64 11.11 -18.75
N ALA A 215 1.22 12.14 -18.15
CA ALA A 215 1.62 12.15 -16.76
C ALA A 215 0.91 13.26 -16.00
N VAL A 216 0.52 12.97 -14.77
CA VAL A 216 -0.03 13.90 -13.79
C VAL A 216 1.05 14.07 -12.70
N PRO A 217 1.89 15.12 -12.78
CA PRO A 217 3.06 15.22 -11.93
C PRO A 217 2.72 15.76 -10.54
N ALA A 218 3.44 15.26 -9.52
CA ALA A 218 3.40 15.87 -8.19
C ALA A 218 4.22 17.17 -8.15
N GLY A 219 5.24 17.30 -9.00
CA GLY A 219 6.10 18.48 -9.14
C GLY A 219 5.98 19.14 -10.51
N ASP A 220 7.07 19.74 -10.97
CA ASP A 220 7.14 20.42 -12.27
C ASP A 220 7.85 19.51 -13.29
N LEU A 221 7.06 18.67 -13.98
CA LEU A 221 7.56 17.74 -15.00
C LEU A 221 7.66 18.44 -16.35
N MET A 222 8.87 18.67 -16.83
CA MET A 222 9.13 19.39 -18.10
C MET A 222 9.36 18.46 -19.27
N ASP A 223 9.98 17.30 -19.01
CA ASP A 223 10.38 16.38 -20.06
C ASP A 223 9.23 15.50 -20.53
N ASN A 224 9.43 14.88 -21.69
CA ASN A 224 8.46 13.97 -22.26
C ASN A 224 8.28 12.74 -21.33
N PRO A 225 7.07 12.45 -20.83
CA PRO A 225 6.83 11.38 -19.88
C PRO A 225 7.17 9.99 -20.44
N ALA A 226 7.11 9.78 -21.76
CA ALA A 226 7.51 8.52 -22.37
C ALA A 226 9.02 8.25 -22.29
N VAL A 227 9.83 9.30 -22.07
CA VAL A 227 11.29 9.21 -21.98
C VAL A 227 11.76 9.07 -20.54
N VAL A 228 11.23 9.89 -19.63
CA VAL A 228 11.76 10.00 -18.26
C VAL A 228 11.03 9.14 -17.22
N LEU A 229 9.87 8.55 -17.55
CA LEU A 229 9.12 7.69 -16.64
C LEU A 229 9.18 6.22 -17.10
N PRO A 230 9.40 5.28 -16.17
CA PRO A 230 9.46 3.86 -16.49
C PRO A 230 8.11 3.30 -16.95
N SER A 231 8.15 2.18 -17.68
CA SER A 231 6.94 1.41 -18.02
C SER A 231 6.29 0.78 -16.80
N SER A 232 5.01 0.43 -16.92
CA SER A 232 4.26 -0.35 -15.93
C SER A 232 4.97 -1.65 -15.56
N ASP A 233 5.52 -2.40 -16.52
CA ASP A 233 6.23 -3.65 -16.26
C ASP A 233 7.44 -3.48 -15.34
N ARG A 234 8.21 -2.38 -15.51
CA ARG A 234 9.31 -2.07 -14.60
C ARG A 234 8.81 -1.76 -13.19
N VAL A 235 7.68 -1.07 -13.07
CA VAL A 235 7.06 -0.78 -11.78
C VAL A 235 6.55 -2.06 -11.11
N VAL A 236 5.91 -2.97 -11.87
CA VAL A 236 5.51 -4.30 -11.37
C VAL A 236 6.71 -5.10 -10.86
N ALA A 237 7.81 -5.12 -11.63
CA ALA A 237 9.04 -5.79 -11.22
C ALA A 237 9.66 -5.16 -9.96
N GLY A 238 9.66 -3.82 -9.86
CA GLY A 238 10.15 -3.11 -8.68
C GLY A 238 9.36 -3.44 -7.41
N TRP A 239 8.02 -3.41 -7.50
CA TRP A 239 7.16 -3.82 -6.38
C TRP A 239 7.31 -5.28 -6.00
N SER A 240 7.49 -6.17 -6.98
CA SER A 240 7.75 -7.58 -6.71
C SER A 240 9.07 -7.75 -5.96
N SER A 241 10.14 -7.11 -6.46
CA SER A 241 11.46 -7.15 -5.82
C SER A 241 11.45 -6.60 -4.40
N ARG A 242 10.67 -5.54 -4.16
CA ARG A 242 10.47 -4.98 -2.82
C ARG A 242 9.86 -6.00 -1.84
N LEU A 243 8.95 -6.84 -2.33
CA LEU A 243 8.30 -7.86 -1.52
C LEU A 243 9.05 -9.20 -1.49
N ASP A 244 10.21 -9.34 -2.14
CA ASP A 244 11.00 -10.59 -2.15
C ASP A 244 11.37 -11.06 -0.73
N ARG A 245 11.54 -10.11 0.19
CA ARG A 245 11.88 -10.39 1.60
C ARG A 245 10.66 -10.58 2.50
N ALA A 246 9.46 -10.29 2.00
CA ALA A 246 8.26 -10.41 2.78
C ALA A 246 7.93 -11.88 3.05
N ALA A 247 7.31 -12.14 4.19
CA ALA A 247 6.74 -13.44 4.47
C ALA A 247 5.68 -13.80 3.43
N THR A 248 5.57 -15.08 3.08
CA THR A 248 4.51 -15.58 2.20
C THR A 248 3.60 -16.53 2.97
N VAL A 249 2.31 -16.44 2.68
CA VAL A 249 1.28 -17.31 3.23
C VAL A 249 0.32 -17.64 2.10
N GLU A 250 0.30 -18.91 1.72
CA GLU A 250 -0.60 -19.48 0.72
C GLU A 250 -1.57 -20.41 1.44
N LEU A 251 -2.79 -19.92 1.64
CA LEU A 251 -3.91 -20.67 2.21
C LEU A 251 -5.01 -20.84 1.15
N PRO A 252 -5.66 -22.01 1.07
CA PRO A 252 -6.72 -22.22 0.11
C PRO A 252 -7.88 -21.22 0.27
N ASP A 253 -8.40 -20.69 -0.85
CA ASP A 253 -9.54 -19.76 -0.89
C ASP A 253 -9.38 -18.48 -0.05
N THR A 254 -8.13 -18.05 0.18
CA THR A 254 -7.83 -16.78 0.86
C THR A 254 -7.26 -15.74 -0.11
N ALA A 255 -7.41 -14.46 0.25
CA ALA A 255 -6.81 -13.37 -0.50
C ALA A 255 -5.29 -13.38 -0.37
N THR A 256 -4.60 -13.10 -1.48
CA THR A 256 -3.14 -13.03 -1.57
C THR A 256 -2.58 -11.86 -0.73
N PRO A 257 -1.75 -12.11 0.30
CA PRO A 257 -1.24 -11.07 1.20
C PRO A 257 -0.47 -9.95 0.51
N GLN A 258 0.22 -10.25 -0.59
CA GLN A 258 1.10 -9.33 -1.30
C GLN A 258 0.36 -8.06 -1.76
N ARG A 259 -0.90 -8.19 -2.20
CA ARG A 259 -1.72 -7.00 -2.54
C ARG A 259 -1.99 -6.14 -1.32
N MET A 260 -2.34 -6.77 -0.20
CA MET A 260 -2.63 -6.08 1.06
C MET A 260 -1.38 -5.41 1.64
N LEU A 261 -0.20 -6.02 1.47
CA LEU A 261 1.08 -5.41 1.83
C LEU A 261 1.34 -4.14 1.01
N VAL A 262 1.13 -4.17 -0.31
CA VAL A 262 1.23 -2.95 -1.13
C VAL A 262 0.24 -1.88 -0.64
N ASP A 263 -1.00 -2.27 -0.37
CA ASP A 263 -2.03 -1.32 0.07
C ASP A 263 -1.71 -0.72 1.45
N LEU A 264 -1.10 -1.51 2.35
CA LEU A 264 -0.58 -1.06 3.64
C LEU A 264 0.62 -0.12 3.48
N LEU A 265 1.54 -0.43 2.56
CA LEU A 265 2.68 0.43 2.23
C LEU A 265 2.27 1.76 1.60
N LEU A 266 1.06 1.85 1.04
CA LEU A 266 0.47 3.09 0.53
C LEU A 266 -0.52 3.74 1.51
N ALA A 267 -0.84 3.10 2.64
CA ALA A 267 -1.72 3.66 3.65
C ALA A 267 -1.02 4.75 4.48
N GLU A 268 -1.79 5.52 5.24
CA GLU A 268 -1.24 6.39 6.27
C GLU A 268 -0.57 5.57 7.39
N PRO A 269 0.51 6.07 8.02
CA PRO A 269 1.12 5.37 9.15
C PRO A 269 0.15 5.21 10.31
N GLU A 270 -0.04 3.97 10.77
CA GLU A 270 -0.82 3.66 11.96
C GLU A 270 -0.13 2.57 12.80
N PRO A 271 -0.37 2.52 14.12
CA PRO A 271 0.27 1.56 15.03
C PRO A 271 0.10 0.10 14.59
N ALA A 272 -1.10 -0.31 14.17
CA ALA A 272 -1.35 -1.67 13.70
C ALA A 272 -0.61 -2.01 12.40
N GLY A 273 -0.44 -1.03 11.51
CA GLY A 273 0.32 -1.18 10.28
C GLY A 273 1.80 -1.43 10.53
N VAL A 274 2.39 -0.82 11.56
CA VAL A 274 3.77 -1.11 11.99
C VAL A 274 3.92 -2.58 12.37
N VAL A 275 2.99 -3.10 13.18
CA VAL A 275 3.02 -4.49 13.64
C VAL A 275 2.90 -5.45 12.47
N GLU A 276 1.99 -5.19 11.54
CA GLU A 276 1.80 -6.09 10.41
C GLU A 276 2.98 -6.02 9.43
N LEU A 277 3.54 -4.85 9.13
CA LEU A 277 4.79 -4.78 8.33
C LEU A 277 5.92 -5.60 8.98
N ALA A 278 6.08 -5.50 10.31
CA ALA A 278 7.05 -6.31 11.04
C ALA A 278 6.75 -7.82 10.97
N ARG A 279 5.48 -8.21 11.17
CA ARG A 279 5.02 -9.60 11.09
C ARG A 279 5.34 -10.24 9.74
N TRP A 280 5.18 -9.45 8.68
CA TRP A 280 5.37 -9.87 7.30
C TRP A 280 6.80 -9.64 6.80
N GLY A 281 7.77 -9.42 7.68
CA GLY A 281 9.20 -9.38 7.31
C GLY A 281 9.68 -8.10 6.62
N LEU A 282 8.94 -7.00 6.78
CA LEU A 282 9.27 -5.68 6.24
C LEU A 282 9.73 -4.74 7.37
N GLU A 283 10.83 -5.09 8.05
CA GLU A 283 11.28 -4.41 9.28
C GLU A 283 11.74 -2.97 9.00
N THR A 284 12.35 -2.73 7.85
CA THR A 284 12.80 -1.39 7.47
C THR A 284 11.59 -0.47 7.29
N GLU A 285 10.56 -0.94 6.59
CA GLU A 285 9.30 -0.21 6.43
C GLU A 285 8.57 -0.02 7.76
N ALA A 286 8.52 -1.06 8.61
CA ALA A 286 7.95 -0.95 9.94
C ALA A 286 8.64 0.12 10.79
N SER A 287 9.98 0.20 10.76
CA SER A 287 10.76 1.24 11.47
C SER A 287 10.46 2.65 10.95
N ILE A 288 10.44 2.83 9.63
CA ILE A 288 10.08 4.11 9.01
C ILE A 288 8.67 4.54 9.42
N ARG A 289 7.71 3.59 9.44
CA ARG A 289 6.33 3.85 9.84
C ARG A 289 6.20 4.18 11.32
N LEU A 290 6.94 3.48 12.17
CA LEU A 290 6.99 3.75 13.61
C LEU A 290 7.49 5.17 13.89
N ALA A 291 8.56 5.60 13.21
CA ALA A 291 9.10 6.95 13.33
C ALA A 291 8.16 8.06 12.79
N ALA A 292 7.21 7.69 11.93
CA ALA A 292 6.22 8.61 11.35
C ALA A 292 4.90 8.66 12.13
N LEU A 293 4.73 7.87 13.21
CA LEU A 293 3.50 7.88 14.01
C LEU A 293 3.30 9.20 14.76
N ASP A 294 2.04 9.57 14.93
CA ASP A 294 1.66 10.65 15.83
C ASP A 294 1.78 10.20 17.29
N LEU A 295 2.83 10.65 17.97
CA LEU A 295 3.07 10.35 19.38
C LEU A 295 2.02 10.99 20.31
N GLY A 296 1.16 11.90 19.82
CA GLY A 296 0.02 12.40 20.58
C GLY A 296 -1.09 11.37 20.81
N ALA A 297 -1.03 10.19 20.17
CA ALA A 297 -2.08 9.17 20.19
C ALA A 297 -2.07 8.25 21.44
N GLY A 298 -1.45 8.65 22.54
CA GLY A 298 -1.39 7.88 23.79
C GLY A 298 -0.39 6.71 23.73
N SER A 299 -0.74 5.56 24.31
CA SER A 299 0.17 4.39 24.42
C SER A 299 0.33 3.56 23.15
N GLU A 300 -0.52 3.75 22.14
CA GLU A 300 -0.54 2.90 20.93
C GLU A 300 0.81 2.86 20.17
N PRO A 301 1.56 3.97 20.00
CA PRO A 301 2.90 3.93 19.41
C PRO A 301 3.89 3.07 20.22
N LEU A 302 3.85 3.16 21.56
CA LEU A 302 4.69 2.34 22.44
C LEU A 302 4.34 0.85 22.32
N ARG A 303 3.04 0.53 22.26
CA ARG A 303 2.56 -0.84 22.06
C ARG A 303 2.99 -1.39 20.70
N ALA A 304 2.95 -0.58 19.65
CA ALA A 304 3.46 -0.95 18.32
C ALA A 304 4.97 -1.21 18.35
N ALA A 305 5.74 -0.35 19.02
CA ALA A 305 7.18 -0.54 19.20
C ALA A 305 7.51 -1.84 19.95
N ALA A 306 6.83 -2.11 21.05
CA ALA A 306 7.00 -3.35 21.81
C ALA A 306 6.65 -4.60 20.99
N ALA A 307 5.55 -4.55 20.23
CA ALA A 307 5.15 -5.65 19.35
C ALA A 307 6.16 -5.86 18.19
N PHE A 308 6.65 -4.77 17.58
CA PHE A 308 7.67 -4.84 16.54
C PHE A 308 8.97 -5.48 17.09
N TRP A 309 9.44 -5.02 18.25
CA TRP A 309 10.60 -5.63 18.91
C TRP A 309 10.37 -7.12 19.21
N THR A 310 9.21 -7.47 19.77
CA THR A 310 8.85 -8.85 20.09
C THR A 310 8.85 -9.77 18.87
N LEU A 311 8.35 -9.28 17.73
CA LEU A 311 8.25 -10.07 16.51
C LEU A 311 9.59 -10.26 15.80
N THR A 312 10.51 -9.30 15.91
CA THR A 312 11.66 -9.22 14.98
C THR A 312 13.02 -9.22 15.65
N ARG A 313 13.11 -8.78 16.91
CA ARG A 313 14.36 -8.47 17.61
C ARG A 313 15.31 -7.59 16.80
N CYS A 314 14.79 -6.79 15.86
CA CYS A 314 15.58 -5.91 15.01
C CYS A 314 15.99 -4.68 15.82
N ARG A 315 17.26 -4.64 16.22
CA ARG A 315 17.82 -3.57 17.03
C ARG A 315 17.96 -2.27 16.23
N GLU A 316 18.37 -2.38 14.96
CA GLU A 316 18.60 -1.25 14.06
C GLU A 316 17.34 -0.40 13.85
N ALA A 317 16.15 -0.97 14.08
CA ALA A 317 14.89 -0.26 14.04
C ALA A 317 14.74 0.80 15.14
N PHE A 318 15.53 0.72 16.22
CA PHE A 318 15.42 1.56 17.42
C PHE A 318 16.67 2.39 17.72
N ASP A 319 17.86 1.99 17.25
CA ASP A 319 19.10 2.76 17.42
C ASP A 319 19.70 3.27 16.10
N GLY A 320 19.03 2.98 14.97
CA GLY A 320 19.43 3.44 13.63
C GLY A 320 19.17 4.92 13.37
N VAL A 321 19.76 5.44 12.29
CA VAL A 321 19.55 6.83 11.85
C VAL A 321 18.10 7.05 11.45
N GLY A 322 17.41 7.96 12.15
CA GLY A 322 16.01 8.27 11.90
C GLY A 322 15.02 7.36 12.64
N ALA A 323 15.51 6.46 13.50
CA ALA A 323 14.68 5.69 14.41
C ALA A 323 13.93 6.63 15.37
N VAL A 324 12.78 6.15 15.84
CA VAL A 324 12.00 6.84 16.89
C VAL A 324 12.78 6.83 18.20
N SER A 325 12.71 7.93 18.95
CA SER A 325 13.30 7.99 20.29
C SER A 325 12.49 7.12 21.26
N LEU A 326 13.15 6.16 21.92
CA LEU A 326 12.52 5.33 22.97
C LEU A 326 12.01 6.19 24.12
N ASP A 327 12.74 7.24 24.51
CA ASP A 327 12.31 8.18 25.55
C ASP A 327 11.03 8.91 25.16
N ASP A 328 10.88 9.29 23.89
CA ASP A 328 9.68 9.97 23.40
C ASP A 328 8.49 9.02 23.36
N LEU A 329 8.70 7.75 22.97
CA LEU A 329 7.67 6.70 23.04
C LEU A 329 7.21 6.46 24.47
N VAL A 330 8.14 6.26 25.41
CA VAL A 330 7.81 6.03 26.82
C VAL A 330 7.06 7.24 27.39
N ARG A 331 7.53 8.46 27.09
CA ARG A 331 6.86 9.70 27.53
C ARG A 331 5.45 9.84 26.94
N SER A 332 5.25 9.44 25.68
CA SER A 332 3.95 9.53 25.00
C SER A 332 2.88 8.64 25.62
N ALA A 333 3.28 7.51 26.20
CA ALA A 333 2.35 6.56 26.82
C ALA A 333 1.82 7.04 28.18
N GLY A 334 2.55 7.92 28.88
CA GLY A 334 2.17 8.41 30.21
C GLY A 334 1.91 7.27 31.21
N ASP A 335 0.85 7.40 31.99
CA ASP A 335 0.42 6.42 33.00
C ASP A 335 -0.61 5.40 32.47
N ASP A 336 -0.76 5.26 31.15
CA ASP A 336 -1.74 4.34 30.55
C ASP A 336 -1.47 2.89 31.04
N PRO A 337 -2.44 2.23 31.70
CA PRO A 337 -2.28 0.84 32.14
C PRO A 337 -1.91 -0.13 31.01
N ALA A 338 -2.39 0.10 29.79
CA ALA A 338 -2.08 -0.73 28.62
C ALA A 338 -0.61 -0.60 28.17
N ALA A 339 0.08 0.47 28.57
CA ALA A 339 1.51 0.64 28.32
C ALA A 339 2.35 -0.31 29.18
N LEU A 340 1.89 -0.64 30.40
CA LEU A 340 2.65 -1.41 31.39
C LEU A 340 2.98 -2.82 30.91
N GLU A 341 2.04 -3.46 30.23
CA GLU A 341 2.22 -4.80 29.67
C GLU A 341 3.22 -4.79 28.50
N SER A 342 3.33 -3.65 27.80
CA SER A 342 4.31 -3.45 26.73
C SER A 342 5.71 -3.17 27.29
N LEU A 343 5.82 -2.58 28.49
CA LEU A 343 7.10 -2.30 29.14
C LEU A 343 7.94 -3.57 29.31
N VAL A 344 7.34 -4.72 29.65
CA VAL A 344 8.08 -6.00 29.78
C VAL A 344 8.91 -6.32 28.54
N SER A 345 8.32 -6.15 27.35
CA SER A 345 9.01 -6.39 26.09
C SER A 345 10.12 -5.36 25.87
N LEU A 346 9.91 -4.13 26.32
CA LEU A 346 10.90 -3.05 26.24
C LEU A 346 12.10 -3.26 27.17
N ALA A 347 11.99 -3.98 28.29
CA ALA A 347 13.16 -4.29 29.12
C ALA A 347 14.24 -5.01 28.30
N SER A 348 13.84 -6.04 27.54
CA SER A 348 14.75 -6.76 26.65
C SER A 348 15.25 -5.91 25.47
N LEU A 349 14.47 -4.90 25.05
CA LEU A 349 14.93 -3.94 24.05
C LEU A 349 16.01 -3.03 24.62
N PHE A 350 15.79 -2.48 25.82
CA PHE A 350 16.76 -1.64 26.52
C PHE A 350 18.07 -2.40 26.78
N ASP A 351 17.99 -3.67 27.16
CA ASP A 351 19.18 -4.53 27.26
C ASP A 351 19.95 -4.58 25.93
N ALA A 352 19.23 -4.84 24.83
CA ALA A 352 19.81 -4.99 23.50
C ALA A 352 20.40 -3.68 22.95
N THR A 353 19.83 -2.52 23.31
CA THR A 353 20.35 -1.20 22.98
C THR A 353 21.44 -0.72 23.96
N GLY A 354 21.69 -1.46 25.04
CA GLY A 354 22.73 -1.18 26.03
C GLY A 354 22.32 -0.27 27.19
N ASP A 355 21.03 0.03 27.34
CA ASP A 355 20.49 0.84 28.44
C ASP A 355 20.07 -0.03 29.62
N GLN A 356 21.07 -0.49 30.38
CA GLN A 356 20.86 -1.39 31.52
C GLN A 356 20.04 -0.73 32.65
N LEU A 357 20.15 0.59 32.83
CA LEU A 357 19.41 1.31 33.86
C LEU A 357 17.90 1.36 33.52
N ALA A 358 17.56 1.65 32.26
CA ALA A 358 16.16 1.62 31.82
C ALA A 358 15.59 0.20 31.91
N ALA A 359 16.35 -0.82 31.52
CA ALA A 359 15.94 -2.22 31.63
C ALA A 359 15.61 -2.62 33.08
N ASP A 360 16.50 -2.30 34.03
CA ASP A 360 16.30 -2.59 35.45
C ASP A 360 15.12 -1.82 36.04
N ASP A 361 14.91 -0.57 35.64
CA ASP A 361 13.77 0.21 36.12
C ASP A 361 12.45 -0.41 35.68
N VAL A 362 12.34 -0.78 34.41
CA VAL A 362 11.18 -1.48 33.88
C VAL A 362 10.92 -2.80 34.62
N ARG A 363 11.95 -3.63 34.83
CA ARG A 363 11.81 -4.90 35.58
C ARG A 363 11.28 -4.68 36.99
N ARG A 364 11.75 -3.64 37.69
CA ARG A 364 11.25 -3.26 39.02
C ARG A 364 9.79 -2.84 38.96
N GLN A 365 9.40 -2.03 37.99
CA GLN A 365 8.01 -1.59 37.84
C GLN A 365 7.05 -2.75 37.55
N VAL A 366 7.44 -3.67 36.66
CA VAL A 366 6.67 -4.87 36.32
C VAL A 366 6.50 -5.77 37.56
N SER A 367 7.61 -6.03 38.27
CA SER A 367 7.62 -6.87 39.47
C SER A 367 6.76 -6.29 40.60
N ALA A 368 6.84 -4.98 40.82
CA ALA A 368 6.07 -4.28 41.85
C ALA A 368 4.56 -4.29 41.59
N ARG A 369 4.13 -4.35 40.33
CA ARG A 369 2.71 -4.31 39.94
C ARG A 369 2.07 -5.69 39.80
N GLY A 370 2.82 -6.78 40.04
CA GLY A 370 2.30 -8.15 40.01
C GLY A 370 1.73 -8.56 38.65
N ALA A 371 2.19 -7.94 37.56
CA ALA A 371 1.75 -8.28 36.21
C ALA A 371 2.10 -9.74 35.92
N ALA A 372 1.07 -10.59 35.79
CA ALA A 372 1.26 -11.98 35.40
C ALA A 372 1.96 -12.00 34.04
N ALA A 373 3.18 -12.53 34.04
CA ALA A 373 4.00 -12.61 32.87
C ALA A 373 3.32 -13.48 31.80
N ILE A 374 3.44 -13.02 30.55
CA ILE A 374 3.24 -13.76 29.30
C ILE A 374 1.77 -14.00 28.90
N GLY A 375 1.11 -12.93 28.47
CA GLY A 375 -0.02 -13.00 27.52
C GLY A 375 0.43 -12.46 26.17
N PHE A 376 0.51 -13.30 25.13
CA PHE A 376 1.00 -12.96 23.78
C PHE A 376 0.11 -11.99 22.96
N SER A 377 -0.70 -11.15 23.60
CA SER A 377 -1.66 -10.31 22.87
C SER A 377 -1.75 -8.88 23.41
N TYR A 378 -0.77 -8.04 23.07
CA TYR A 378 -0.88 -6.58 23.27
C TYR A 378 -0.52 -5.71 22.07
N ALA A 379 -0.31 -6.32 20.91
CA ALA A 379 -0.17 -5.58 19.66
C ALA A 379 -1.45 -4.77 19.35
N PRO A 380 -1.33 -3.47 18.99
CA PRO A 380 -2.42 -2.66 18.48
C PRO A 380 -3.33 -3.42 17.51
N ALA A 381 -4.63 -3.40 17.77
CA ALA A 381 -5.60 -4.01 16.88
C ALA A 381 -5.88 -3.06 15.70
N PRO A 382 -5.79 -3.54 14.45
CA PRO A 382 -6.18 -2.73 13.31
C PRO A 382 -7.66 -2.38 13.43
N LYS A 383 -7.98 -1.10 13.18
CA LYS A 383 -9.34 -0.58 13.21
C LYS A 383 -9.90 -0.67 11.80
N GLY A 384 -10.92 -1.50 11.58
CA GLY A 384 -11.60 -1.61 10.29
C GLY A 384 -11.99 -3.03 9.93
N ASP A 385 -12.85 -3.15 8.92
CA ASP A 385 -13.24 -4.44 8.36
C ASP A 385 -12.02 -5.07 7.65
N PRO A 386 -11.63 -6.31 7.96
CA PRO A 386 -10.49 -6.94 7.30
C PRO A 386 -10.64 -7.14 5.78
N ASP A 387 -11.85 -7.00 5.23
CA ASP A 387 -12.08 -7.05 3.77
C ASP A 387 -11.72 -5.72 3.07
N THR A 388 -11.57 -4.63 3.84
CA THR A 388 -11.26 -3.29 3.31
C THR A 388 -10.01 -2.65 3.93
N CYS A 389 -9.66 -3.04 5.16
CA CYS A 389 -8.48 -2.57 5.88
C CYS A 389 -7.32 -3.56 5.68
N PRO A 390 -6.21 -3.14 5.03
CA PRO A 390 -5.11 -4.05 4.70
C PRO A 390 -4.43 -4.63 5.93
N ALA A 391 -4.21 -3.84 7.00
CA ALA A 391 -3.64 -4.35 8.24
C ALA A 391 -4.54 -5.39 8.92
N ALA A 392 -5.86 -5.17 8.91
CA ALA A 392 -6.81 -6.11 9.49
C ALA A 392 -6.85 -7.44 8.73
N GLY A 393 -6.87 -7.42 7.39
CA GLY A 393 -6.87 -8.66 6.63
C GLY A 393 -5.52 -9.38 6.63
N LEU A 394 -4.39 -8.67 6.68
CA LEU A 394 -3.07 -9.28 6.91
C LEU A 394 -3.01 -10.01 8.26
N ARG A 395 -3.51 -9.36 9.32
CA ARG A 395 -3.62 -9.98 10.64
C ARG A 395 -4.55 -11.20 10.63
N ARG A 396 -5.67 -11.14 9.89
CA ARG A 396 -6.59 -12.26 9.72
C ARG A 396 -5.89 -13.45 9.05
N VAL A 397 -5.20 -13.23 7.92
CA VAL A 397 -4.48 -14.29 7.19
C VAL A 397 -3.37 -14.90 8.06
N ALA A 398 -2.55 -14.07 8.71
CA ALA A 398 -1.53 -14.57 9.61
C ALA A 398 -2.12 -15.39 10.78
N GLY A 399 -3.25 -14.93 11.34
CA GLY A 399 -3.94 -15.61 12.44
C GLY A 399 -4.70 -16.89 12.03
N LEU A 400 -4.92 -17.13 10.73
CA LEU A 400 -5.37 -18.43 10.19
C LEU A 400 -4.20 -19.40 10.06
N ALA A 401 -2.99 -18.90 9.78
CA ALA A 401 -1.79 -19.70 9.61
C ALA A 401 -1.15 -20.09 10.95
N VAL A 402 -0.98 -19.13 11.88
CA VAL A 402 -0.30 -19.35 13.16
C VAL A 402 -0.84 -18.40 14.24
N ARG A 403 -0.94 -18.91 15.47
CA ARG A 403 -1.16 -18.09 16.67
C ARG A 403 -0.16 -18.45 17.76
N PRO A 404 0.35 -17.46 18.51
CA PRO A 404 1.10 -17.75 19.73
C PRO A 404 0.21 -18.44 20.77
N SER A 405 0.75 -19.46 21.43
CA SER A 405 0.20 -20.11 22.63
C SER A 405 1.05 -19.73 23.86
N ALA A 406 0.64 -20.14 25.06
CA ALA A 406 1.37 -19.82 26.29
C ALA A 406 2.83 -20.32 26.30
N ASP A 407 3.12 -21.40 25.57
CA ASP A 407 4.40 -22.13 25.56
C ASP A 407 4.97 -22.35 24.14
N GLY A 408 4.40 -21.70 23.12
CA GLY A 408 4.88 -21.82 21.75
C GLY A 408 3.92 -21.31 20.69
N LEU A 409 3.67 -22.13 19.65
CA LEU A 409 2.91 -21.75 18.47
C LEU A 409 1.90 -22.83 18.08
N ASP A 410 0.67 -22.41 17.83
CA ASP A 410 -0.37 -23.23 17.23
C ASP A 410 -0.45 -22.91 15.72
N LEU A 411 -0.04 -23.86 14.89
CA LEU A 411 -0.16 -23.79 13.43
C LEU A 411 -1.57 -24.22 13.04
N LEU A 412 -2.20 -23.55 12.07
CA LEU A 412 -3.60 -23.80 11.69
C LEU A 412 -4.49 -23.93 12.94
N PRO A 413 -4.60 -22.88 13.76
CA PRO A 413 -5.11 -22.98 15.14
C PRO A 413 -6.61 -23.25 15.23
N ALA A 414 -7.37 -22.97 14.17
CA ALA A 414 -8.79 -23.26 14.08
C ALA A 414 -9.02 -24.51 13.21
N LEU A 415 -10.14 -25.20 13.42
CA LEU A 415 -10.53 -26.34 12.58
C LEU A 415 -10.46 -25.94 11.10
N VAL A 416 -9.68 -26.70 10.34
CA VAL A 416 -9.47 -26.44 8.93
C VAL A 416 -10.77 -26.70 8.14
N PRO A 417 -11.25 -25.76 7.31
CA PRO A 417 -12.45 -25.96 6.51
C PRO A 417 -12.32 -27.15 5.56
N ASP A 418 -13.41 -27.87 5.31
CA ASP A 418 -13.41 -29.04 4.40
C ASP A 418 -12.85 -28.71 3.00
N VAL A 419 -13.08 -27.47 2.52
CA VAL A 419 -12.58 -26.97 1.23
C VAL A 419 -11.05 -26.85 1.16
N TRP A 420 -10.34 -26.94 2.29
CA TRP A 420 -8.87 -26.96 2.37
C TRP A 420 -8.31 -28.38 2.37
N LEU A 421 -9.13 -29.40 2.68
CA LEU A 421 -8.69 -30.79 2.71
C LEU A 421 -8.19 -31.21 1.32
N GLY A 422 -7.03 -31.88 1.26
CA GLY A 422 -6.37 -32.24 0.00
C GLY A 422 -5.61 -31.10 -0.70
N ARG A 423 -5.69 -29.86 -0.22
CA ARG A 423 -5.01 -28.70 -0.83
C ARG A 423 -3.78 -28.29 -0.04
N PRO A 424 -2.70 -27.86 -0.71
CA PRO A 424 -1.48 -27.46 -0.02
C PRO A 424 -1.68 -26.19 0.80
N VAL A 425 -0.87 -26.05 1.85
CA VAL A 425 -0.65 -24.81 2.60
C VAL A 425 0.84 -24.55 2.63
N GLU A 426 1.26 -23.32 2.36
CA GLU A 426 2.66 -22.93 2.47
C GLU A 426 2.80 -21.61 3.24
N VAL A 427 3.71 -21.59 4.20
CA VAL A 427 4.06 -20.41 5.00
C VAL A 427 5.57 -20.29 5.01
N HIS A 428 6.08 -19.11 4.70
CA HIS A 428 7.52 -18.84 4.70
C HIS A 428 7.84 -17.53 5.41
N GLY A 429 8.80 -17.57 6.35
CA GLY A 429 9.40 -16.38 6.95
C GLY A 429 8.48 -15.53 7.83
N LEU A 430 7.32 -16.03 8.24
CA LEU A 430 6.35 -15.27 9.03
C LEU A 430 6.91 -15.03 10.44
N ALA A 431 7.00 -13.76 10.83
CA ALA A 431 7.57 -13.41 12.12
C ALA A 431 6.57 -13.69 13.27
N THR A 432 7.07 -14.32 14.31
CA THR A 432 6.34 -14.68 15.53
C THR A 432 7.10 -14.19 16.76
N PRO A 433 6.46 -14.14 17.94
CA PRO A 433 7.13 -13.75 19.19
C PRO A 433 8.34 -14.61 19.58
N VAL A 434 8.46 -15.83 19.04
CA VAL A 434 9.53 -16.79 19.37
C VAL A 434 10.54 -16.99 18.24
N GLY A 435 10.30 -16.42 17.06
CA GLY A 435 11.18 -16.58 15.89
C GLY A 435 10.46 -16.43 14.55
N ARG A 436 11.19 -16.66 13.45
CA ARG A 436 10.60 -16.75 12.10
C ARG A 436 10.19 -18.18 11.79
N LEU A 437 8.94 -18.34 11.40
CA LEU A 437 8.34 -19.63 11.12
C LEU A 437 8.14 -19.83 9.61
N GLY A 438 8.53 -21.01 9.13
CA GLY A 438 8.05 -21.57 7.87
C GLY A 438 7.45 -22.96 8.11
N PHE A 439 6.37 -23.27 7.39
CA PHE A 439 5.84 -24.63 7.34
C PHE A 439 5.11 -24.89 6.03
N ALA A 440 5.04 -26.16 5.63
CA ALA A 440 4.29 -26.62 4.48
C ALA A 440 3.42 -27.81 4.85
N LEU A 441 2.20 -27.84 4.32
CA LEU A 441 1.27 -28.96 4.42
C LEU A 441 1.06 -29.56 3.04
N ARG A 442 1.34 -30.85 2.90
CA ARG A 442 1.13 -31.63 1.65
C ARG A 442 0.27 -32.85 1.95
N TRP A 443 -0.45 -33.35 0.97
CA TRP A 443 -1.41 -34.44 1.18
C TRP A 443 -0.93 -35.76 0.58
N HIS A 444 -1.00 -36.83 1.37
CA HIS A 444 -0.76 -38.20 0.96
C HIS A 444 -2.04 -39.02 1.22
N GLY A 445 -2.91 -39.07 0.22
CA GLY A 445 -4.27 -39.58 0.42
C GLY A 445 -5.07 -38.66 1.35
N ASN A 446 -5.64 -39.22 2.42
CA ASN A 446 -6.39 -38.47 3.43
C ASN A 446 -5.53 -38.00 4.62
N ARG A 447 -4.21 -38.22 4.59
CA ARG A 447 -3.28 -37.82 5.65
C ARG A 447 -2.42 -36.65 5.21
N PRO A 448 -2.35 -35.55 5.98
CA PRO A 448 -1.45 -34.45 5.70
C PRO A 448 -0.04 -34.74 6.24
N ALA A 449 0.99 -34.48 5.42
CA ALA A 449 2.38 -34.36 5.84
C ALA A 449 2.69 -32.88 6.14
N LEU A 450 3.20 -32.64 7.35
CA LEU A 450 3.63 -31.34 7.82
C LEU A 450 5.16 -31.28 7.83
N LEU A 451 5.72 -30.26 7.20
CA LEU A 451 7.13 -29.90 7.28
C LEU A 451 7.24 -28.54 7.94
N TRP A 452 8.18 -28.34 8.85
CA TRP A 452 8.37 -27.05 9.51
C TRP A 452 9.83 -26.69 9.73
N GLN A 453 10.07 -25.39 9.86
CA GLN A 453 11.33 -24.79 10.27
C GLN A 453 11.04 -23.52 11.07
N LEU A 454 11.67 -23.39 12.23
CA LEU A 454 11.58 -22.26 13.13
C LEU A 454 12.99 -21.74 13.41
N GLU A 455 13.28 -20.54 12.91
CA GLU A 455 14.47 -19.78 13.28
C GLU A 455 14.16 -19.00 14.55
N ARG A 456 14.59 -19.51 15.70
CA ARG A 456 14.31 -18.88 16.99
C ARG A 456 15.01 -17.54 17.12
N HIS A 457 14.34 -16.60 17.79
CA HIS A 457 14.98 -15.36 18.22
C HIS A 457 16.08 -15.65 19.24
N ASP A 458 17.13 -14.83 19.23
CA ASP A 458 18.13 -14.83 20.28
C ASP A 458 17.48 -14.50 21.64
N GLY A 459 17.88 -15.21 22.69
CA GLY A 459 17.36 -15.01 24.05
C GLY A 459 15.99 -15.64 24.35
N VAL A 460 15.40 -16.42 23.43
CA VAL A 460 14.24 -17.27 23.75
C VAL A 460 14.71 -18.48 24.55
N GLU A 461 14.50 -18.43 25.87
CA GLU A 461 14.81 -19.52 26.79
C GLU A 461 13.70 -20.58 26.81
N GLY A 462 14.08 -21.84 27.02
CA GLY A 462 13.15 -22.97 27.12
C GLY A 462 12.77 -23.62 25.79
N GLU A 463 11.89 -24.62 25.88
CA GLU A 463 11.34 -25.31 24.71
C GLU A 463 10.16 -24.53 24.15
N VAL A 464 10.11 -24.42 22.81
CA VAL A 464 8.96 -23.85 22.10
C VAL A 464 8.14 -25.00 21.56
N VAL A 465 6.91 -25.14 22.03
CA VAL A 465 6.01 -26.22 21.61
C VAL A 465 5.25 -25.81 20.34
N LEU A 466 5.38 -26.60 19.29
CA LEU A 466 4.61 -26.48 18.05
C LEU A 466 3.45 -27.47 18.08
N ARG A 467 2.24 -27.00 17.76
CA ARG A 467 1.02 -27.81 17.65
C ARG A 467 0.28 -27.52 16.35
N VAL A 468 -0.60 -28.43 15.94
CA VAL A 468 -1.50 -28.21 14.79
C VAL A 468 -2.96 -28.57 15.14
N PRO A 469 -3.59 -27.84 16.09
CA PRO A 469 -4.86 -28.27 16.67
C PRO A 469 -6.03 -28.27 15.67
N GLY A 470 -5.92 -27.52 14.57
CA GLY A 470 -6.93 -27.52 13.50
C GLY A 470 -6.95 -28.76 12.62
N LEU A 471 -5.93 -29.64 12.72
CA LEU A 471 -5.82 -30.89 11.94
C LEU A 471 -5.61 -32.11 12.82
N ASP A 472 -4.67 -32.04 13.77
CA ASP A 472 -4.28 -33.15 14.64
C ASP A 472 -3.97 -32.61 16.05
N THR A 473 -4.94 -32.76 16.96
CA THR A 473 -4.84 -32.29 18.33
C THR A 473 -3.87 -33.11 19.20
N ALA A 474 -3.46 -34.30 18.73
CA ALA A 474 -2.50 -35.14 19.43
C ALA A 474 -1.05 -34.78 19.06
N PHE A 475 -0.83 -34.14 17.91
CA PHE A 475 0.50 -33.74 17.48
C PHE A 475 1.06 -32.59 18.34
N SER A 476 2.29 -32.78 18.83
CA SER A 476 3.13 -31.71 19.33
C SER A 476 4.62 -32.00 19.07
N SER A 477 5.43 -30.96 18.95
CA SER A 477 6.88 -31.08 18.77
C SER A 477 7.61 -29.88 19.38
N THR A 478 8.80 -30.09 19.94
CA THR A 478 9.69 -29.02 20.42
C THR A 478 10.89 -28.78 19.51
N SER A 479 11.01 -29.58 18.45
CA SER A 479 12.11 -29.49 17.48
C SER A 479 11.96 -28.27 16.59
N VAL A 480 13.06 -27.56 16.34
CA VAL A 480 13.09 -26.35 15.50
C VAL A 480 12.84 -26.65 14.02
N SER A 481 13.05 -27.88 13.57
CA SER A 481 12.67 -28.34 12.23
C SER A 481 12.27 -29.79 12.26
N GLY A 482 11.50 -30.22 11.25
CA GLY A 482 11.12 -31.62 11.10
C GLY A 482 10.07 -31.85 10.03
N GLU A 483 9.73 -33.12 9.88
CA GLU A 483 8.67 -33.62 9.01
C GLU A 483 7.88 -34.71 9.75
N VAL A 484 6.56 -34.71 9.59
CA VAL A 484 5.67 -35.71 10.19
C VAL A 484 4.46 -35.96 9.30
N LEU A 485 3.99 -37.20 9.26
CA LEU A 485 2.68 -37.53 8.69
C LEU A 485 1.62 -37.51 9.80
N LEU A 486 0.74 -36.51 9.78
CA LEU A 486 -0.30 -36.30 10.79
C LEU A 486 -1.40 -37.37 10.70
N ALA A 487 -2.26 -37.44 11.72
CA ALA A 487 -3.47 -38.24 11.69
C ALA A 487 -4.43 -37.79 10.57
N VAL A 488 -5.41 -38.66 10.24
CA VAL A 488 -6.51 -38.26 9.34
C VAL A 488 -7.31 -37.17 10.05
N PRO A 489 -7.49 -35.98 9.46
CA PRO A 489 -8.21 -34.89 10.12
C PRO A 489 -9.65 -35.27 10.38
N ALA A 490 -10.19 -34.83 11.53
CA ALA A 490 -11.62 -34.91 11.79
C ALA A 490 -12.34 -33.94 10.85
N THR A 491 -13.26 -34.45 10.01
CA THR A 491 -14.16 -33.59 9.23
C THR A 491 -15.21 -32.98 10.15
N ALA A 492 -15.59 -31.72 9.92
CA ALA A 492 -16.75 -31.16 10.60
C ALA A 492 -17.96 -32.04 10.26
N SER A 493 -18.53 -32.72 11.25
CA SER A 493 -19.79 -33.43 11.04
C SER A 493 -20.85 -32.37 10.72
N THR A 494 -21.52 -32.49 9.57
CA THR A 494 -22.59 -31.59 9.09
C THR A 494 -23.68 -31.36 10.11
#